data_AF-A0A328SL41-F1
#
_entry.id   AF-A0A328SL41-F1
#
_cell.length_a   1.000
_cell.length_b   1.000
_cell.length_c   1.000
_cell.angle_alpha   90.00
_cell.angle_beta   90.00
_cell.angle_gamma   90.00
#
_symmetry.space_group_name_H-M   'P 1'
#
loop_
_entity.id
_entity.type
_entity.pdbx_description
1 polymer ?
#
loop_
_entity_poly.entity_id
_entity_poly.type
_entity_poly.pdbx_seq_one_letter_code
_entity_poly.pdbx_strand_id
1 'polypeptide(L)'
;MDAVSIIKDSLRYAISDIRQLLILSVPLIILMLYGMVSLFFIDLNNYAIISIIYIILGVVIVLFYSGLMLNVIKQTVNLNHGMPQINLKLFLFDGLKYIVIEFLMVGIVSIILMFLSEYVKLYPDFAWIIFVFMIIFAILSIYLGILNVVASGKLAQTNSLADALSFSTLTEMADRIGKLKIYVTLLFAGIVTGILSFFSLLTAIPIIGLVIFAVIITIMVLFNGRVMGLLYNERYLKENNVLSESEDDSENAGDLDGRGVFADKSGKYQYSRNGESGYVSHDTFEEYIEKSEQEDLTRNHLIRCSKCGHSNPNFIDLCLNCGEKL
;
A
#
# COMPACT_ATOMS: atom_id res chain seq x y z
N MET A 1 11.46 8.59 1.96
CA MET A 1 10.44 9.26 2.79
C MET A 1 10.58 8.85 4.25
N ASP A 2 10.33 9.73 5.20
CA ASP A 2 10.35 9.37 6.62
C ASP A 2 9.04 8.66 7.01
N ALA A 3 9.09 7.76 8.00
CA ALA A 3 7.91 7.02 8.47
C ALA A 3 6.73 7.95 8.78
N VAL A 4 6.99 9.08 9.44
CA VAL A 4 5.98 10.10 9.77
C VAL A 4 5.32 10.69 8.52
N SER A 5 6.10 10.94 7.46
CA SER A 5 5.57 11.47 6.19
C SER A 5 4.66 10.46 5.49
N ILE A 6 5.01 9.17 5.52
CA ILE A 6 4.17 8.09 4.98
C ILE A 6 2.84 8.01 5.73
N ILE A 7 2.88 8.08 7.06
CA ILE A 7 1.66 8.04 7.90
C ILE A 7 0.77 9.26 7.63
N LYS A 8 1.35 10.45 7.54
CA LYS A 8 0.62 11.69 7.25
C LYS A 8 -0.03 11.65 5.86
N ASP A 9 0.69 11.22 4.83
CA ASP A 9 0.14 11.06 3.48
C ASP A 9 -1.00 10.04 3.47
N SER A 10 -0.81 8.91 4.15
CA SER A 10 -1.79 7.83 4.18
C SER A 10 -3.09 8.23 4.89
N LEU A 11 -2.99 8.99 5.99
CA LEU A 11 -4.17 9.53 6.68
C LEU A 11 -4.89 10.55 5.80
N ARG A 12 -4.15 11.48 5.19
CA ARG A 12 -4.73 12.48 4.29
C ARG A 12 -5.43 11.82 3.11
N TYR A 13 -4.83 10.79 2.52
CA TYR A 13 -5.41 9.99 1.46
C TYR A 13 -6.75 9.38 1.89
N ALA A 14 -6.80 8.72 3.04
CA ALA A 14 -8.00 8.02 3.52
C ALA A 14 -9.22 8.96 3.77
N ILE A 15 -8.97 10.24 4.05
CA ILE A 15 -10.02 11.26 4.28
C ILE A 15 -10.18 12.27 3.13
N SER A 16 -9.45 12.10 2.03
CA SER A 16 -9.38 13.10 0.95
C SER A 16 -10.70 13.30 0.20
N ASP A 17 -11.50 12.25 0.07
CA ASP A 17 -12.82 12.27 -0.57
C ASP A 17 -13.86 11.59 0.32
N ILE A 18 -14.57 12.39 1.12
CA ILE A 18 -15.60 11.92 2.06
C ILE A 18 -16.75 11.23 1.32
N ARG A 19 -17.08 11.68 0.10
CA ARG A 19 -18.17 11.10 -0.68
C ARG A 19 -17.81 9.67 -1.09
N GLN A 20 -16.61 9.49 -1.65
CA GLN A 20 -16.14 8.17 -2.06
C GLN A 20 -15.93 7.25 -0.84
N LEU A 21 -15.43 7.79 0.27
CA LEU A 21 -15.32 7.07 1.53
C LEU A 21 -16.66 6.52 2.01
N LEU A 22 -17.71 7.35 2.06
CA LEU A 22 -19.06 6.93 2.47
C LEU A 22 -19.61 5.84 1.55
N ILE A 23 -19.42 5.99 0.24
CA ILE A 23 -19.84 4.99 -0.77
C ILE A 23 -19.15 3.64 -0.51
N LEU A 24 -17.83 3.66 -0.25
CA LEU A 24 -17.05 2.45 0.06
C LEU A 24 -17.44 1.81 1.40
N SER A 25 -18.01 2.57 2.34
CA SER A 25 -18.49 2.06 3.63
C SER A 25 -19.87 1.40 3.60
N VAL A 26 -20.69 1.65 2.56
CA VAL A 26 -22.07 1.14 2.45
C VAL A 26 -22.16 -0.39 2.64
N PRO A 27 -21.30 -1.23 2.03
CA PRO A 27 -21.41 -2.69 2.20
C PRO A 27 -21.28 -3.15 3.66
N LEU A 28 -20.36 -2.53 4.43
CA LEU A 28 -20.17 -2.84 5.83
C LEU A 28 -21.31 -2.30 6.71
N ILE A 29 -21.84 -1.11 6.38
CA ILE A 29 -23.03 -0.57 7.05
C ILE A 29 -24.21 -1.54 6.90
N ILE A 30 -24.46 -2.04 5.68
CA ILE A 30 -25.54 -3.01 5.42
C ILE A 30 -25.34 -4.29 6.25
N LEU A 31 -24.12 -4.84 6.30
CA LEU A 31 -23.82 -6.03 7.09
C LEU A 31 -24.07 -5.80 8.58
N MET A 32 -23.60 -4.67 9.13
CA MET A 32 -23.78 -4.34 10.54
C MET A 32 -25.25 -4.11 10.90
N LEU A 33 -26.01 -3.42 10.06
CA LEU A 33 -27.45 -3.23 10.26
C LEU A 33 -28.20 -4.57 10.18
N TYR A 34 -27.84 -5.45 9.26
CA TYR A 34 -28.40 -6.80 9.18
C TYR A 34 -28.13 -7.60 10.45
N GLY A 35 -26.89 -7.55 10.97
CA GLY A 35 -26.54 -8.15 12.26
C GLY A 35 -27.37 -7.59 13.41
N MET A 36 -27.58 -6.26 13.46
CA MET A 36 -28.40 -5.63 14.49
C MET A 36 -29.87 -6.05 14.40
N VAL A 37 -30.49 -6.01 13.22
CA VAL A 37 -31.89 -6.44 13.02
C VAL A 37 -32.06 -7.91 13.42
N SER A 38 -31.06 -8.74 13.16
CA SER A 38 -31.09 -10.15 13.51
C SER A 38 -31.23 -10.41 15.01
N LEU A 39 -30.70 -9.51 15.87
CA LEU A 39 -30.81 -9.64 17.32
C LEU A 39 -32.22 -9.36 17.86
N PHE A 40 -33.05 -8.59 17.15
CA PHE A 40 -34.35 -8.12 17.67
C PHE A 40 -35.56 -8.89 17.14
N PHE A 41 -35.49 -9.41 15.92
CA PHE A 41 -36.68 -9.86 15.19
C PHE A 41 -36.74 -11.37 14.91
N ILE A 42 -35.77 -12.15 15.38
CA ILE A 42 -35.62 -13.54 14.97
C ILE A 42 -36.09 -14.49 16.07
N ASP A 43 -37.11 -15.28 15.75
CA ASP A 43 -37.48 -16.47 16.52
C ASP A 43 -36.32 -17.48 16.56
N LEU A 44 -36.13 -18.14 17.71
CA LEU A 44 -35.10 -19.17 17.91
C LEU A 44 -35.08 -20.25 16.80
N ASN A 45 -36.26 -20.55 16.23
CA ASN A 45 -36.41 -21.52 15.14
C ASN A 45 -35.70 -21.10 13.84
N ASN A 46 -35.52 -19.81 13.59
CA ASN A 46 -34.88 -19.28 12.37
C ASN A 46 -33.43 -18.81 12.59
N TYR A 47 -32.94 -18.83 13.83
CA TYR A 47 -31.62 -18.32 14.19
C TYR A 47 -30.47 -19.00 13.43
N ALA A 48 -30.54 -20.32 13.24
CA ALA A 48 -29.51 -21.09 12.53
C ALA A 48 -29.39 -20.67 11.06
N ILE A 49 -30.52 -20.52 10.35
CA ILE A 49 -30.54 -20.11 8.94
C ILE A 49 -29.97 -18.70 8.78
N ILE A 50 -30.37 -17.79 9.66
CA ILE A 50 -29.95 -16.39 9.57
C ILE A 50 -28.47 -16.23 9.94
N SER A 51 -27.98 -17.03 10.89
CA SER A 51 -26.55 -17.10 11.22
C SER A 51 -25.71 -17.57 10.02
N ILE A 52 -26.18 -18.57 9.26
CA ILE A 52 -25.51 -19.03 8.04
C ILE A 52 -25.48 -17.91 6.99
N ILE A 53 -26.59 -17.21 6.77
CA ILE A 53 -26.66 -16.06 5.84
C ILE A 53 -25.69 -14.95 6.29
N TYR A 54 -25.66 -14.64 7.59
CA TYR A 54 -24.75 -13.64 8.15
C TYR A 54 -23.28 -14.00 7.91
N ILE A 55 -22.91 -15.27 8.12
CA ILE A 55 -21.55 -15.77 7.85
C ILE A 55 -21.19 -15.61 6.37
N ILE A 56 -22.09 -16.01 5.46
CA ILE A 56 -21.86 -15.88 4.01
C ILE A 56 -21.66 -14.41 3.62
N LEU A 57 -22.53 -13.52 4.10
CA LEU A 57 -22.39 -12.08 3.87
C LEU A 57 -21.09 -11.54 4.47
N GLY A 58 -20.72 -11.98 5.66
CA GLY A 58 -19.46 -11.65 6.32
C GLY A 58 -18.25 -12.02 5.45
N VAL A 59 -18.22 -13.23 4.90
CA VAL A 59 -17.14 -13.68 3.99
C VAL A 59 -17.07 -12.78 2.74
N VAL A 60 -18.22 -12.43 2.15
CA VAL A 60 -18.27 -11.53 0.98
C VAL A 60 -17.73 -10.13 1.32
N ILE A 61 -18.08 -9.60 2.50
CA ILE A 61 -17.57 -8.29 2.95
C ILE A 61 -16.07 -8.34 3.24
N VAL A 62 -15.57 -9.40 3.89
CA VAL A 62 -14.12 -9.58 4.10
C VAL A 62 -13.39 -9.60 2.76
N LEU A 63 -13.86 -10.39 1.79
CA LEU A 63 -13.30 -10.40 0.43
C LEU A 63 -13.34 -9.01 -0.22
N PHE A 64 -14.46 -8.29 -0.09
CA PHE A 64 -14.59 -6.95 -0.64
C PHE A 64 -13.54 -5.98 -0.06
N TYR A 65 -13.35 -5.96 1.27
CA TYR A 65 -12.40 -5.04 1.93
C TYR A 65 -10.94 -5.45 1.72
N SER A 66 -10.62 -6.74 1.67
CA SER A 66 -9.29 -7.22 1.27
C SER A 66 -8.97 -6.81 -0.18
N GLY A 67 -9.97 -6.85 -1.07
CA GLY A 67 -9.82 -6.40 -2.45
C GLY A 67 -9.64 -4.90 -2.59
N LEU A 68 -10.42 -4.13 -1.80
CA LEU A 68 -10.28 -2.69 -1.69
C LEU A 68 -8.86 -2.32 -1.23
N MET A 69 -8.33 -3.02 -0.21
CA MET A 69 -6.98 -2.82 0.28
C MET A 69 -5.94 -3.05 -0.81
N LEU A 70 -6.01 -4.18 -1.53
CA LEU A 70 -5.10 -4.46 -2.64
C LEU A 70 -5.23 -3.42 -3.78
N ASN A 71 -6.43 -2.93 -4.06
CA ASN A 71 -6.64 -1.90 -5.08
C ASN A 71 -5.97 -0.57 -4.70
N VAL A 72 -6.06 -0.16 -3.43
CA VAL A 72 -5.33 1.02 -2.93
C VAL A 72 -3.82 0.83 -3.04
N ILE A 73 -3.31 -0.36 -2.71
CA ILE A 73 -1.89 -0.68 -2.90
C ILE A 73 -1.53 -0.55 -4.39
N LYS A 74 -2.32 -1.11 -5.31
CA LYS A 74 -2.12 -1.00 -6.77
C LYS A 74 -2.07 0.45 -7.24
N GLN A 75 -3.05 1.26 -6.85
CA GLN A 75 -3.09 2.67 -7.21
C GLN A 75 -1.85 3.41 -6.69
N THR A 76 -1.48 3.16 -5.43
CA THR A 76 -0.31 3.78 -4.81
C THR A 76 0.99 3.35 -5.49
N VAL A 77 1.16 2.06 -5.78
CA VAL A 77 2.34 1.53 -6.48
C VAL A 77 2.47 2.14 -7.87
N ASN A 78 1.35 2.38 -8.54
CA ASN A 78 1.30 3.06 -9.85
C ASN A 78 1.29 4.60 -9.74
N LEU A 79 1.65 5.17 -8.59
CA LEU A 79 1.73 6.61 -8.33
C LEU A 79 0.41 7.37 -8.58
N ASN A 80 -0.72 6.67 -8.48
CA ASN A 80 -2.04 7.27 -8.54
C ASN A 80 -2.49 7.71 -7.14
N HIS A 81 -3.07 8.90 -7.06
CA HIS A 81 -3.55 9.53 -5.83
C HIS A 81 -5.08 9.50 -5.67
N GLY A 82 -5.83 9.08 -6.70
CA GLY A 82 -7.28 8.99 -6.64
C GLY A 82 -7.77 7.79 -5.83
N MET A 83 -8.86 7.97 -5.08
CA MET A 83 -9.52 6.86 -4.38
C MET A 83 -10.09 5.83 -5.36
N PRO A 84 -10.17 4.55 -4.96
CA PRO A 84 -10.70 3.49 -5.83
C PRO A 84 -12.22 3.62 -5.99
N GLN A 85 -12.69 3.48 -7.22
CA GLN A 85 -14.11 3.39 -7.53
C GLN A 85 -14.63 1.98 -7.23
N ILE A 86 -15.90 1.86 -6.82
CA ILE A 86 -16.49 0.54 -6.52
C ILE A 86 -16.49 -0.32 -7.78
N ASN A 87 -15.79 -1.44 -7.71
CA ASN A 87 -15.87 -2.51 -8.70
C ASN A 87 -15.95 -3.84 -7.97
N LEU A 88 -17.17 -4.30 -7.71
CA LEU A 88 -17.43 -5.48 -6.88
C LEU A 88 -16.73 -6.72 -7.43
N LYS A 89 -16.79 -6.95 -8.74
CA LYS A 89 -16.13 -8.10 -9.39
C LYS A 89 -14.62 -8.06 -9.18
N LEU A 90 -14.01 -6.89 -9.41
CA LEU A 90 -12.57 -6.72 -9.23
C LEU A 90 -12.18 -6.92 -7.76
N PHE A 91 -12.90 -6.29 -6.83
CA PHE A 91 -12.58 -6.37 -5.40
C PHE A 91 -12.73 -7.78 -4.85
N LEU A 92 -13.76 -8.54 -5.23
CA LEU A 92 -13.87 -9.92 -4.73
C LEU A 92 -12.73 -10.81 -5.23
N PHE A 93 -12.31 -10.66 -6.49
CA PHE A 93 -11.21 -11.45 -7.05
C PHE A 93 -9.84 -11.05 -6.50
N ASP A 94 -9.58 -9.75 -6.44
CA ASP A 94 -8.36 -9.20 -5.84
C ASP A 94 -8.29 -9.50 -4.33
N GLY A 95 -9.44 -9.48 -3.66
CA GLY A 95 -9.57 -9.79 -2.24
C GLY A 95 -9.24 -11.24 -1.93
N LEU A 96 -9.70 -12.18 -2.77
CA LEU A 96 -9.32 -13.59 -2.62
C LEU A 96 -7.80 -13.77 -2.70
N LYS A 97 -7.15 -13.14 -3.70
CA LYS A 97 -5.69 -13.20 -3.82
C LYS A 97 -4.99 -12.59 -2.61
N TYR A 98 -5.48 -11.44 -2.13
CA TYR A 98 -4.92 -10.77 -0.97
C TYR A 98 -5.01 -11.64 0.29
N ILE A 99 -6.19 -12.23 0.55
CA ILE A 99 -6.40 -13.14 1.69
C ILE A 99 -5.47 -14.36 1.60
N VAL A 100 -5.25 -14.93 0.40
CA VAL A 100 -4.31 -16.06 0.25
C VAL A 100 -2.90 -15.65 0.69
N ILE A 101 -2.42 -14.47 0.30
CA ILE A 101 -1.10 -13.98 0.75
C ILE A 101 -1.10 -13.76 2.26
N GLU A 102 -2.07 -13.02 2.79
CA GLU A 102 -2.13 -12.68 4.21
C GLU A 102 -2.22 -13.95 5.08
N PHE A 103 -3.02 -14.93 4.64
CA PHE A 103 -3.16 -16.23 5.30
C PHE A 103 -1.86 -17.03 5.31
N LEU A 104 -1.18 -17.14 4.16
CA LEU A 104 0.08 -17.87 4.06
C LEU A 104 1.23 -17.20 4.80
N MET A 105 1.29 -15.86 4.78
CA MET A 105 2.37 -15.10 5.39
C MET A 105 2.16 -14.97 6.90
N VAL A 106 0.98 -14.59 7.38
CA VAL A 106 0.76 -14.28 8.81
C VAL A 106 -0.28 -15.22 9.42
N GLY A 107 -1.34 -15.56 8.68
CA GLY A 107 -2.48 -16.34 9.20
C GLY A 107 -2.11 -17.71 9.79
N ILE A 108 -1.23 -18.48 9.13
CA ILE A 108 -0.77 -19.79 9.65
C ILE A 108 -0.13 -19.63 11.04
N VAL A 109 0.74 -18.63 11.21
CA VAL A 109 1.41 -18.37 12.50
C VAL A 109 0.41 -17.90 13.55
N SER A 110 -0.55 -17.05 13.17
CA SER A 110 -1.63 -16.61 14.08
C SER A 110 -2.49 -17.78 14.56
N ILE A 111 -2.81 -18.74 13.70
CA ILE A 111 -3.56 -19.95 14.06
C ILE A 111 -2.77 -20.81 15.04
N ILE A 112 -1.47 -21.02 14.80
CA ILE A 112 -0.59 -21.76 15.72
C ILE A 112 -0.56 -21.09 17.10
N LEU A 113 -0.40 -19.77 17.14
CA LEU A 113 -0.41 -19.01 18.39
C LEU A 113 -1.75 -19.14 19.15
N MET A 114 -2.87 -19.12 18.43
CA MET A 114 -4.20 -19.33 19.01
C MET A 114 -4.32 -20.73 19.65
N PHE A 115 -3.89 -21.78 18.94
CA PHE A 115 -3.89 -23.14 19.49
C PHE A 115 -2.97 -23.29 20.71
N LEU A 116 -1.77 -22.71 20.66
CA LEU A 116 -0.85 -22.73 21.80
C LEU A 116 -1.46 -22.04 23.03
N SER A 117 -2.17 -20.92 22.84
CA SER A 117 -2.84 -20.21 23.93
C SER A 117 -3.90 -21.05 24.63
N GLU A 118 -4.74 -21.78 23.89
CA GLU A 118 -5.72 -22.71 24.47
C GLU A 118 -5.05 -23.92 25.12
N TYR A 119 -3.96 -24.41 24.53
CA TYR A 119 -3.20 -25.54 25.07
C TYR A 119 -2.59 -25.23 26.46
N VAL A 120 -2.13 -23.99 26.69
CA VAL A 120 -1.66 -23.55 28.03
C VAL A 120 -2.75 -23.70 29.09
N LYS A 121 -4.01 -23.43 28.75
CA LYS A 121 -5.13 -23.53 29.70
C LYS A 121 -5.42 -24.97 30.12
N LEU A 122 -5.21 -25.92 29.21
CA LEU A 122 -5.43 -27.34 29.45
C LEU A 122 -4.27 -27.99 30.21
N TYR A 123 -3.03 -27.50 30.01
CA TYR A 123 -1.82 -28.12 30.54
C TYR A 123 -0.90 -27.10 31.24
N PRO A 124 -1.28 -26.63 32.44
CA PRO A 124 -0.55 -25.58 33.15
C PRO A 124 0.88 -25.97 33.53
N ASP A 125 1.16 -27.26 33.75
CA ASP A 125 2.50 -27.75 34.09
C ASP A 125 3.53 -27.49 32.97
N PHE A 126 3.07 -27.37 31.72
CA PHE A 126 3.90 -27.07 30.55
C PHE A 126 3.89 -25.59 30.15
N ALA A 127 3.22 -24.72 30.93
CA ALA A 127 2.99 -23.33 30.55
C ALA A 127 4.29 -22.57 30.21
N TRP A 128 5.38 -22.81 30.95
CA TRP A 128 6.66 -22.14 30.70
C TRP A 128 7.28 -22.54 29.35
N ILE A 129 7.18 -23.81 28.96
CA ILE A 129 7.69 -24.31 27.66
C ILE A 129 6.89 -23.67 26.53
N ILE A 130 5.55 -23.71 26.66
CA ILE A 130 4.66 -23.15 25.65
C ILE A 130 4.85 -21.65 25.53
N PHE A 131 5.12 -20.95 26.64
CA PHE A 131 5.43 -19.52 26.64
C PHE A 131 6.67 -19.18 25.81
N VAL A 132 7.73 -19.98 25.91
CA VAL A 132 8.93 -19.82 25.05
C VAL A 132 8.56 -20.00 23.57
N PHE A 133 7.78 -21.03 23.22
CA PHE A 133 7.30 -21.21 21.85
C PHE A 133 6.46 -20.03 21.36
N MET A 134 5.56 -19.50 22.19
CA MET A 134 4.75 -18.32 21.84
C MET A 134 5.64 -17.11 21.52
N ILE A 135 6.72 -16.88 22.29
CA ILE A 135 7.68 -15.80 21.99
C ILE A 135 8.35 -16.01 20.63
N ILE A 136 8.81 -17.24 20.34
CA ILE A 136 9.46 -17.57 19.05
C ILE A 136 8.49 -17.31 17.88
N PHE A 137 7.25 -17.81 17.99
CA PHE A 137 6.23 -17.59 16.95
C PHE A 137 5.79 -16.13 16.85
N ALA A 138 5.79 -15.37 17.95
CA ALA A 138 5.52 -13.93 17.91
C ALA A 138 6.62 -13.17 17.14
N ILE A 139 7.90 -13.48 17.38
CA ILE A 139 9.03 -12.90 16.62
C ILE A 139 8.92 -13.28 15.14
N LEU A 140 8.61 -14.54 14.84
CA LEU A 140 8.39 -15.01 13.47
C LEU A 140 7.23 -14.27 12.80
N SER A 141 6.13 -14.02 13.51
CA SER A 141 4.97 -13.27 13.01
C SER A 141 5.35 -11.83 12.65
N ILE A 142 6.14 -11.15 13.47
CA ILE A 142 6.65 -9.80 13.18
C ILE A 142 7.48 -9.81 11.88
N TYR A 143 8.39 -10.78 11.75
CA TYR A 143 9.22 -10.92 10.56
C TYR A 143 8.39 -11.19 9.30
N LEU A 144 7.40 -12.09 9.38
CA LEU A 144 6.50 -12.38 8.25
C LEU A 144 5.58 -11.19 7.94
N GLY A 145 5.21 -10.38 8.93
CA GLY A 145 4.49 -9.12 8.73
C GLY A 145 5.26 -8.12 7.86
N ILE A 146 6.58 -8.02 8.04
CA ILE A 146 7.45 -7.20 7.17
C ILE A 146 7.40 -7.73 5.73
N LEU A 147 7.54 -9.04 5.55
CA LEU A 147 7.48 -9.66 4.22
C LEU A 147 6.09 -9.56 3.59
N ASN A 148 5.02 -9.56 4.39
CA ASN A 148 3.64 -9.42 3.92
C ASN A 148 3.41 -8.07 3.22
N VAL A 149 4.03 -6.98 3.70
CA VAL A 149 3.98 -5.67 3.04
C VAL A 149 4.57 -5.75 1.63
N VAL A 150 5.74 -6.37 1.51
CA VAL A 150 6.46 -6.52 0.24
C VAL A 150 5.70 -7.46 -0.71
N ALA A 151 5.18 -8.57 -0.18
CA ALA A 151 4.35 -9.52 -0.92
C ALA A 151 3.09 -8.84 -1.47
N SER A 152 2.42 -8.03 -0.65
CA SER A 152 1.23 -7.28 -1.07
C SER A 152 1.55 -6.26 -2.16
N GLY A 153 2.66 -5.52 -2.05
CA GLY A 153 3.12 -4.61 -3.10
C GLY A 153 3.52 -5.34 -4.39
N LYS A 154 4.15 -6.51 -4.28
CA LYS A 154 4.51 -7.35 -5.43
C LYS A 154 3.27 -7.94 -6.11
N LEU A 155 2.27 -8.38 -5.34
CA LEU A 155 0.98 -8.80 -5.85
C LEU A 155 0.27 -7.65 -6.56
N ALA A 156 0.32 -6.44 -5.99
CA ALA A 156 -0.25 -5.26 -6.61
C ALA A 156 0.41 -4.95 -7.95
N GLN A 157 1.74 -5.03 -8.02
CA GLN A 157 2.49 -4.78 -9.26
C GLN A 157 2.27 -5.86 -10.32
N THR A 158 2.40 -7.13 -9.96
CA THR A 158 2.47 -8.25 -10.92
C THR A 158 1.13 -8.95 -11.14
N ASN A 159 0.16 -8.75 -10.25
CA ASN A 159 -1.11 -9.47 -10.24
C ASN A 159 -0.98 -11.01 -10.12
N SER A 160 0.21 -11.52 -9.79
CA SER A 160 0.60 -12.93 -9.73
C SER A 160 0.85 -13.37 -8.30
N LEU A 161 0.19 -14.45 -7.86
CA LEU A 161 0.38 -15.02 -6.52
C LEU A 161 1.75 -15.71 -6.39
N ALA A 162 2.21 -16.38 -7.45
CA ALA A 162 3.50 -17.07 -7.43
C ALA A 162 4.66 -16.10 -7.21
N ASP A 163 4.64 -14.97 -7.92
CA ASP A 163 5.67 -13.92 -7.79
C ASP A 163 5.57 -13.17 -6.46
N ALA A 164 4.37 -13.10 -5.88
CA ALA A 164 4.16 -12.44 -4.59
C ALA A 164 4.53 -13.33 -3.39
N LEU A 165 4.70 -14.64 -3.59
CA LEU A 165 5.05 -15.62 -2.55
C LEU A 165 6.47 -16.18 -2.69
N SER A 166 7.26 -15.70 -3.66
CA SER A 166 8.66 -16.10 -3.84
C SER A 166 9.54 -15.52 -2.74
N PHE A 167 9.67 -16.27 -1.65
CA PHE A 167 10.29 -15.83 -0.39
C PHE A 167 11.69 -15.21 -0.57
N SER A 168 12.56 -15.81 -1.40
CA SER A 168 13.88 -15.25 -1.70
C SER A 168 13.79 -13.81 -2.22
N THR A 169 12.97 -13.58 -3.23
CA THR A 169 12.75 -12.26 -3.81
C THR A 169 12.12 -11.27 -2.82
N LEU A 170 11.22 -11.74 -1.94
CA LEU A 170 10.61 -10.89 -0.93
C LEU A 170 11.64 -10.42 0.10
N THR A 171 12.53 -11.33 0.54
CA THR A 171 13.59 -10.99 1.49
C THR A 171 14.57 -10.00 0.91
N GLU A 172 15.00 -10.18 -0.34
CA GLU A 172 15.88 -9.26 -1.05
C GLU A 172 15.23 -7.88 -1.22
N MET A 173 13.96 -7.83 -1.63
CA MET A 173 13.22 -6.56 -1.74
C MET A 173 13.04 -5.87 -0.38
N ALA A 174 12.77 -6.63 0.69
CA ALA A 174 12.67 -6.09 2.04
C ALA A 174 14.01 -5.51 2.52
N ASP A 175 15.13 -6.15 2.19
CA ASP A 175 16.47 -5.66 2.49
C ASP A 175 16.79 -4.37 1.72
N ARG A 176 16.42 -4.29 0.44
CA ARG A 176 16.57 -3.07 -0.37
C ARG A 176 15.78 -1.90 0.21
N ILE A 177 14.50 -2.09 0.55
CA ILE A 177 13.67 -1.04 1.18
C ILE A 177 14.26 -0.67 2.55
N GLY A 178 14.67 -1.68 3.32
CA GLY A 178 15.22 -1.57 4.67
C GLY A 178 14.22 -2.09 5.70
N LYS A 179 14.45 -3.31 6.21
CA LYS A 179 13.57 -4.02 7.16
C LYS A 179 13.21 -3.18 8.39
N LEU A 180 14.18 -2.47 8.98
CA LEU A 180 13.95 -1.61 10.14
C LEU A 180 12.97 -0.48 9.81
N LYS A 181 13.07 0.11 8.62
CA LYS A 181 12.19 1.19 8.19
C LYS A 181 10.76 0.73 7.96
N ILE A 182 10.59 -0.45 7.34
CA ILE A 182 9.28 -1.10 7.21
C ILE A 182 8.70 -1.33 8.60
N TYR A 183 9.48 -1.93 9.51
CA TYR A 183 9.06 -2.21 10.88
C TYR A 183 8.61 -0.94 11.63
N VAL A 184 9.43 0.12 11.64
CA VAL A 184 9.11 1.38 12.32
C VAL A 184 7.84 2.00 11.75
N THR A 185 7.68 1.99 10.42
CA THR A 185 6.48 2.54 9.78
C THR A 185 5.24 1.71 10.12
N LEU A 186 5.35 0.38 10.11
CA LEU A 186 4.27 -0.52 10.54
C LEU A 186 3.90 -0.33 12.01
N LEU A 187 4.88 -0.06 12.88
CA LEU A 187 4.65 0.23 14.28
C LEU A 187 3.84 1.53 14.44
N PHE A 188 4.19 2.61 13.74
CA PHE A 188 3.40 3.85 13.75
C PHE A 188 2.00 3.64 13.15
N ALA A 189 1.88 2.90 12.05
CA ALA A 189 0.59 2.55 11.45
C ALA A 189 -0.29 1.73 12.41
N GLY A 190 0.33 0.82 13.16
CA GLY A 190 -0.31 0.04 14.21
C GLY A 190 -0.83 0.90 15.37
N ILE A 191 -0.06 1.91 15.81
CA ILE A 191 -0.52 2.87 16.83
C ILE A 191 -1.73 3.66 16.32
N VAL A 192 -1.66 4.20 15.10
CA VAL A 192 -2.78 4.95 14.50
C VAL A 192 -4.01 4.06 14.36
N THR A 193 -3.85 2.83 13.86
CA THR A 193 -4.94 1.85 13.75
C THR A 193 -5.50 1.48 15.13
N GLY A 194 -4.66 1.36 16.14
CA GLY A 194 -5.08 1.10 17.53
C GLY A 194 -5.91 2.24 18.12
N ILE A 195 -5.49 3.50 17.90
CA ILE A 195 -6.25 4.69 18.31
C ILE A 195 -7.61 4.73 17.58
N LEU A 196 -7.61 4.50 16.27
CA LEU A 196 -8.85 4.45 15.49
C LEU A 196 -9.77 3.30 15.96
N SER A 197 -9.19 2.19 16.43
CA SER A 197 -9.96 1.04 16.95
C SER A 197 -10.64 1.33 18.27
N PHE A 198 -10.18 2.33 19.03
CA PHE A 198 -10.84 2.77 20.26
C PHE A 198 -12.26 3.32 20.00
N PHE A 199 -12.51 3.85 18.80
CA PHE A 199 -13.86 4.26 18.40
C PHE A 199 -14.85 3.10 18.20
N SER A 200 -14.41 1.84 18.32
CA SER A 200 -15.32 0.69 18.44
C SER A 200 -16.27 0.82 19.63
N LEU A 201 -15.93 1.58 20.68
CA LEU A 201 -16.83 1.90 21.78
C LEU A 201 -18.10 2.64 21.33
N LEU A 202 -18.06 3.31 20.17
CA LEU A 202 -19.25 3.96 19.60
C LEU A 202 -20.35 2.96 19.25
N THR A 203 -20.03 1.68 19.05
CA THR A 203 -21.03 0.62 18.81
C THR A 203 -22.00 0.44 19.98
N ALA A 204 -21.69 0.97 21.16
CA ALA A 204 -22.63 1.06 22.29
C ALA A 204 -23.84 1.97 21.99
N ILE A 205 -23.71 2.93 21.07
CA ILE A 205 -24.81 3.77 20.59
C ILE A 205 -25.48 3.05 19.40
N PRO A 206 -26.75 2.62 19.53
CA PRO A 206 -27.42 1.87 18.48
C PRO A 206 -27.49 2.65 17.16
N ILE A 207 -27.37 1.93 16.03
CA ILE A 207 -27.47 2.44 14.64
C ILE A 207 -26.39 3.47 14.28
N ILE A 208 -26.40 4.66 14.89
CA ILE A 208 -25.46 5.75 14.59
C ILE A 208 -24.02 5.31 14.86
N GLY A 209 -23.79 4.64 16.00
CA GLY A 209 -22.49 4.10 16.36
C GLY A 209 -21.97 3.08 15.35
N LEU A 210 -22.84 2.21 14.84
CA LEU A 210 -22.51 1.22 13.81
C LEU A 210 -22.12 1.88 12.49
N VAL A 211 -22.86 2.91 12.06
CA VAL A 211 -22.55 3.66 10.83
C VAL A 211 -21.18 4.33 10.93
N ILE A 212 -20.90 5.01 12.04
CA ILE A 212 -19.60 5.66 12.26
C ILE A 212 -18.49 4.60 12.30
N PHE A 213 -18.71 3.49 13.00
CA PHE A 213 -17.73 2.41 13.09
C PHE A 213 -17.40 1.80 11.71
N ALA A 214 -18.41 1.59 10.86
CA ALA A 214 -18.19 1.11 9.49
C ALA A 214 -17.35 2.07 8.63
N VAL A 215 -17.57 3.38 8.79
CA VAL A 215 -16.74 4.42 8.14
C VAL A 215 -15.31 4.37 8.65
N ILE A 216 -15.11 4.22 9.95
CA ILE A 216 -13.77 4.13 10.56
C ILE A 216 -13.00 2.90 10.07
N ILE A 217 -13.66 1.73 9.98
CA ILE A 217 -13.05 0.53 9.39
C ILE A 217 -12.65 0.77 7.94
N THR A 218 -13.46 1.48 7.17
CA THR A 218 -13.13 1.83 5.78
C THR A 218 -11.91 2.77 5.73
N ILE A 219 -11.83 3.78 6.61
CA ILE A 219 -10.65 4.65 6.75
C ILE A 219 -9.41 3.81 7.05
N MET A 220 -9.47 2.86 7.99
CA MET A 220 -8.35 1.99 8.33
C MET A 220 -7.87 1.18 7.13
N VAL A 221 -8.78 0.63 6.32
CA VAL A 221 -8.42 -0.16 5.13
C VAL A 221 -7.74 0.72 4.07
N LEU A 222 -8.28 1.91 3.79
CA LEU A 222 -7.65 2.86 2.85
C LEU A 222 -6.29 3.33 3.35
N PHE A 223 -6.18 3.65 4.65
CA PHE A 223 -4.96 4.07 5.31
C PHE A 223 -3.87 2.98 5.20
N ASN A 224 -4.18 1.75 5.63
CA ASN A 224 -3.18 0.67 5.64
C ASN A 224 -2.77 0.26 4.22
N GLY A 225 -3.70 0.24 3.26
CA GLY A 225 -3.36 0.02 1.85
C GLY A 225 -2.40 1.08 1.30
N ARG A 226 -2.62 2.36 1.65
CA ARG A 226 -1.74 3.47 1.23
C ARG A 226 -0.36 3.36 1.87
N VAL A 227 -0.27 3.05 3.17
CA VAL A 227 1.01 2.83 3.87
C VAL A 227 1.82 1.73 3.18
N MET A 228 1.19 0.59 2.89
CA MET A 228 1.86 -0.55 2.26
C MET A 228 2.36 -0.21 0.84
N GLY A 229 1.54 0.47 0.04
CA GLY A 229 1.93 0.90 -1.30
C GLY A 229 3.10 1.89 -1.30
N LEU A 230 3.10 2.87 -0.38
CA LEU A 230 4.17 3.86 -0.25
C LEU A 230 5.48 3.21 0.21
N LEU A 231 5.42 2.30 1.19
CA LEU A 231 6.59 1.53 1.63
C LEU A 231 7.19 0.71 0.49
N TYR A 232 6.36 0.11 -0.36
CA TYR A 232 6.83 -0.65 -1.51
C TYR A 232 7.53 0.24 -2.55
N ASN A 233 7.01 1.44 -2.81
CA ASN A 233 7.58 2.37 -3.78
C ASN A 233 8.93 2.94 -3.39
N GLU A 234 9.30 2.93 -2.11
CA GLU A 234 10.60 3.43 -1.67
C GLU A 234 11.79 2.73 -2.31
N ARG A 235 11.61 1.51 -2.83
CA ARG A 235 12.66 0.82 -3.58
C ARG A 235 13.16 1.62 -4.78
N TYR A 236 12.24 2.32 -5.48
CA TYR A 236 12.55 3.07 -6.69
C TYR A 236 13.33 4.35 -6.38
N LEU A 237 13.02 5.00 -5.25
CA LEU A 237 13.75 6.18 -4.80
C LEU A 237 15.21 5.86 -4.48
N LYS A 238 15.48 4.68 -3.92
CA LYS A 238 16.87 4.25 -3.69
C LYS A 238 17.59 3.90 -4.98
N GLU A 239 16.94 3.19 -5.90
CA GLU A 239 17.55 2.83 -7.19
C GLU A 239 17.94 4.09 -7.99
N ASN A 240 17.07 5.10 -8.03
CA ASN A 240 17.36 6.35 -8.75
C ASN A 240 18.44 7.20 -8.06
N ASN A 241 18.46 7.27 -6.72
CA ASN A 241 19.49 8.04 -6.00
C ASN A 241 20.90 7.43 -6.14
N VAL A 242 21.00 6.09 -6.23
CA VAL A 242 22.30 5.42 -6.46
C VAL A 242 22.84 5.71 -7.85
N LEU A 243 21.97 5.82 -8.86
CA LEU A 243 22.37 6.17 -10.22
C LEU A 243 22.90 7.62 -10.29
N SER A 244 22.23 8.57 -9.64
CA SER A 244 22.67 9.97 -9.64
C SER A 244 24.02 10.19 -8.93
N GLU A 245 24.30 9.47 -7.84
CA GLU A 245 25.61 9.57 -7.17
C GLU A 245 26.76 8.99 -8.02
N SER A 246 26.46 8.00 -8.87
CA SER A 246 27.48 7.39 -9.74
C SER A 246 27.88 8.24 -10.95
N GLU A 247 27.05 9.21 -11.36
CA GLU A 247 27.36 10.11 -12.47
C GLU A 247 28.26 11.28 -12.03
N ASP A 248 28.05 11.83 -10.82
CA ASP A 248 28.86 12.93 -10.27
C ASP A 248 30.34 12.55 -10.05
N ASP A 249 30.64 11.28 -9.78
CA ASP A 249 32.02 10.80 -9.62
C ASP A 249 32.76 10.60 -10.97
N SER A 250 32.05 10.69 -12.10
CA SER A 250 32.62 10.50 -13.44
C SER A 250 32.99 11.79 -14.18
N GLU A 251 32.63 12.96 -13.65
CA GLU A 251 32.85 14.28 -14.29
C GLU A 251 34.31 14.80 -14.26
N ASN A 252 35.28 13.99 -13.79
CA ASN A 252 36.71 14.32 -13.92
C ASN A 252 37.38 13.75 -15.18
N ALA A 253 36.62 13.32 -16.18
CA ALA A 253 37.15 12.79 -17.44
C ALA A 253 36.55 13.47 -18.68
N GLY A 254 36.99 14.71 -18.95
CA GLY A 254 37.23 15.21 -20.32
C GLY A 254 36.05 15.82 -21.09
N ASP A 255 36.15 17.13 -21.31
CA ASP A 255 35.81 17.88 -22.54
C ASP A 255 34.80 17.22 -23.51
N LEU A 256 33.50 17.34 -23.25
CA LEU A 256 32.46 17.08 -24.26
C LEU A 256 31.32 18.11 -24.22
N ASP A 257 31.08 18.69 -25.39
CA ASP A 257 30.06 19.64 -25.85
C ASP A 257 28.71 19.71 -25.05
N GLY A 258 28.68 20.61 -24.06
CA GLY A 258 27.83 21.81 -24.08
C GLY A 258 26.34 21.70 -24.41
N ARG A 259 25.57 20.84 -23.72
CA ARG A 259 24.11 21.01 -23.55
C ARG A 259 23.66 20.56 -22.16
N GLY A 260 23.58 21.49 -21.23
CA GLY A 260 23.02 21.26 -19.90
C GLY A 260 22.31 22.50 -19.37
N VAL A 261 21.24 22.29 -18.59
CA VAL A 261 20.59 23.33 -17.80
C VAL A 261 21.03 23.11 -16.37
N PHE A 262 21.72 24.08 -15.80
CA PHE A 262 22.28 23.98 -14.45
C PHE A 262 21.58 25.01 -13.54
N ALA A 263 21.13 24.55 -12.38
CA ALA A 263 20.63 25.43 -11.33
C ALA A 263 21.81 25.84 -10.44
N ASP A 264 22.08 27.15 -10.35
CA ASP A 264 23.11 27.63 -9.43
C ASP A 264 22.60 27.63 -7.97
N LYS A 265 23.53 27.74 -7.01
CA LYS A 265 23.20 27.77 -5.57
C LYS A 265 22.32 28.96 -5.14
N SER A 266 22.01 29.89 -6.04
CA SER A 266 21.11 31.03 -5.81
C SER A 266 19.69 30.79 -6.34
N GLY A 267 19.39 29.60 -6.87
CA GLY A 267 18.07 29.26 -7.40
C GLY A 267 17.81 29.87 -8.78
N LYS A 268 18.86 30.26 -9.51
CA LYS A 268 18.74 30.74 -10.89
C LYS A 268 19.09 29.62 -11.86
N TYR A 269 18.21 29.40 -12.83
CA TYR A 269 18.42 28.42 -13.89
C TYR A 269 19.16 29.09 -15.04
N GLN A 270 20.35 28.57 -15.36
CA GLN A 270 21.06 28.93 -16.59
C GLN A 270 20.79 27.87 -17.65
N TYR A 271 20.39 28.33 -18.83
CA TYR A 271 20.40 27.49 -20.03
C TYR A 271 21.51 27.96 -20.97
N SER A 272 22.14 27.00 -21.65
CA SER A 272 23.07 27.26 -22.75
C SER A 272 22.61 26.49 -23.97
N ARG A 273 22.20 27.20 -25.02
CA ARG A 273 21.79 26.60 -26.30
C ARG A 273 22.40 27.41 -27.43
N ASN A 274 23.19 26.75 -28.28
CA ASN A 274 23.81 27.35 -29.48
C ASN A 274 24.66 28.61 -29.21
N GLY A 275 25.40 28.65 -28.10
CA GLY A 275 26.32 29.76 -27.79
C GLY A 275 25.66 31.00 -27.18
N GLU A 276 24.35 30.97 -26.94
CA GLU A 276 23.66 31.98 -26.14
C GLU A 276 23.40 31.43 -24.74
N SER A 277 23.83 32.18 -23.73
CA SER A 277 23.56 31.91 -22.31
C SER A 277 22.72 33.04 -21.72
N GLY A 278 21.70 32.67 -20.95
CA GLY A 278 20.76 33.60 -20.32
C GLY A 278 20.28 33.10 -18.97
N TYR A 279 19.88 34.05 -18.11
CA TYR A 279 19.25 33.76 -16.83
C TYR A 279 17.73 33.90 -16.97
N VAL A 280 16.99 32.86 -16.59
CA VAL A 280 15.51 32.89 -16.56
C VAL A 280 15.08 33.09 -15.10
N SER A 281 14.15 34.01 -14.84
CA SER A 281 13.60 34.20 -13.49
C SER A 281 12.65 33.06 -13.13
N HIS A 282 12.57 32.72 -11.84
CA HIS A 282 11.74 31.61 -11.34
C HIS A 282 10.27 31.73 -11.79
N ASP A 283 9.72 32.95 -11.79
CA ASP A 283 8.33 33.23 -12.18
C ASP A 283 8.06 32.98 -13.68
N THR A 284 9.07 33.19 -14.53
CA THR A 284 8.94 32.93 -15.99
C THR A 284 9.22 31.48 -16.34
N PHE A 285 9.96 30.76 -15.49
CA PHE A 285 10.22 29.32 -15.65
C PHE A 285 9.00 28.48 -15.29
N GLU A 286 8.27 28.82 -14.23
CA GLU A 286 7.01 28.14 -13.87
C GLU A 286 5.93 28.38 -14.94
N GLU A 287 5.81 29.61 -15.48
CA GLU A 287 4.87 29.90 -16.58
C GLU A 287 5.28 29.16 -17.87
N TYR A 288 6.57 28.94 -18.11
CA TYR A 288 7.07 28.16 -19.24
C TYR A 288 6.85 26.64 -19.06
N ILE A 289 6.96 26.13 -17.82
CA ILE A 289 6.64 24.73 -17.48
C ILE A 289 5.13 24.48 -17.57
N GLU A 290 4.27 25.37 -17.04
CA GLU A 290 2.81 25.20 -17.16
C GLU A 290 2.34 25.21 -18.62
N LYS A 291 2.95 26.07 -19.46
CA LYS A 291 2.61 26.14 -20.88
C LYS A 291 3.15 24.96 -21.70
N SER A 292 4.29 24.40 -21.31
CA SER A 292 4.85 23.20 -21.97
C SER A 292 4.20 21.91 -21.48
N GLU A 293 3.81 21.78 -20.20
CA GLU A 293 3.08 20.61 -19.68
C GLU A 293 1.67 20.50 -20.27
N GLN A 294 0.99 21.62 -20.57
CA GLN A 294 -0.33 21.58 -21.22
C GLN A 294 -0.27 21.28 -22.72
N GLU A 295 0.83 21.59 -23.41
CA GLU A 295 1.00 21.26 -24.83
C GLU A 295 1.61 19.85 -25.06
N ASP A 296 2.42 19.30 -24.13
CA ASP A 296 3.10 18.01 -24.31
C ASP A 296 2.36 16.77 -23.77
N LEU A 297 1.34 16.91 -22.92
CA LEU A 297 0.60 15.74 -22.39
C LEU A 297 -0.29 15.03 -23.43
N THR A 298 -0.38 15.53 -24.68
CA THR A 298 -1.22 14.91 -25.72
C THR A 298 -0.50 14.29 -26.90
N ARG A 299 0.84 14.36 -27.05
CA ARG A 299 1.52 13.66 -28.16
C ARG A 299 2.98 13.34 -27.86
N ASN A 300 3.27 12.04 -27.82
CA ASN A 300 4.60 11.43 -27.98
C ASN A 300 5.55 11.80 -26.82
N HIS A 301 5.92 10.88 -25.95
CA HIS A 301 7.15 10.12 -26.20
C HIS A 301 7.16 8.89 -25.28
N LEU A 302 6.50 7.81 -25.72
CA LEU A 302 6.66 6.50 -25.11
C LEU A 302 7.65 5.69 -25.95
N ILE A 303 8.74 5.22 -25.33
CA ILE A 303 9.69 4.29 -25.93
C ILE A 303 9.24 2.86 -25.60
N ARG A 304 9.03 2.03 -26.62
CA ARG A 304 8.72 0.61 -26.43
C ARG A 304 10.01 -0.17 -26.23
N CYS A 305 10.05 -0.95 -25.15
CA CYS A 305 11.14 -1.88 -24.89
C CYS A 305 11.27 -2.91 -26.02
N SER A 306 12.45 -3.00 -26.61
CA SER A 306 12.78 -3.95 -27.68
C SER A 306 12.62 -5.42 -27.26
N LYS A 307 12.80 -5.72 -25.96
CA LYS A 307 12.76 -7.09 -25.42
C LYS A 307 11.36 -7.54 -25.01
N CYS A 308 10.57 -6.68 -24.36
CA CYS A 308 9.26 -7.07 -23.81
C CYS A 308 8.05 -6.29 -24.36
N GLY A 309 8.27 -5.29 -25.23
CA GLY A 309 7.20 -4.49 -25.86
C GLY A 309 6.48 -3.52 -24.92
N HIS A 310 6.86 -3.45 -23.64
CA HIS A 310 6.28 -2.51 -22.68
C HIS A 310 6.59 -1.07 -23.09
N SER A 311 5.60 -0.19 -23.00
CA SER A 311 5.76 1.24 -23.32
C SER A 311 6.24 1.99 -22.08
N ASN A 312 7.34 2.70 -22.18
CA ASN A 312 7.98 3.40 -21.07
C ASN A 312 8.07 4.89 -21.41
N PRO A 313 7.97 5.79 -20.43
CA PRO A 313 8.32 7.20 -20.63
C PRO A 313 9.75 7.34 -21.17
N ASN A 314 9.97 8.27 -22.07
CA ASN A 314 11.27 8.51 -22.74
C ASN A 314 12.40 9.03 -21.83
N PHE A 315 12.09 9.42 -20.59
CA PHE A 315 13.08 9.87 -19.61
C PHE A 315 13.66 8.72 -18.77
N ILE A 316 13.29 7.46 -19.05
CA ILE A 316 13.76 6.29 -18.30
C ILE A 316 14.68 5.48 -19.22
N ASP A 317 15.88 5.17 -18.76
CA ASP A 317 16.87 4.40 -19.52
C ASP A 317 16.67 2.87 -19.42
N LEU A 318 15.91 2.41 -18.44
CA LEU A 318 15.65 0.99 -18.18
C LEU A 318 14.15 0.71 -18.27
N CYS A 319 13.79 -0.41 -18.91
CA CYS A 319 12.41 -0.81 -19.04
C CYS A 319 11.82 -1.14 -17.67
N LEU A 320 10.73 -0.45 -17.30
CA LEU A 320 10.02 -0.63 -16.03
C LEU A 320 9.44 -2.03 -15.82
N ASN A 321 9.32 -2.82 -16.90
CA ASN A 321 8.80 -4.18 -16.86
C ASN A 321 9.91 -5.24 -16.75
N CYS A 322 10.97 -5.15 -17.56
CA CYS A 322 11.99 -6.21 -17.65
C CYS A 322 13.41 -5.80 -17.26
N GLY A 323 13.65 -4.53 -16.93
CA GLY A 323 14.96 -4.02 -16.54
C GLY A 323 16.00 -3.94 -17.66
N GLU A 324 15.61 -4.13 -18.91
CA GLU A 324 16.53 -3.99 -20.06
C GLU A 324 16.68 -2.52 -20.44
N LYS A 325 17.86 -2.13 -20.94
CA LYS A 325 18.08 -0.78 -21.46
C LYS A 325 17.12 -0.49 -22.63
N LEU A 326 16.46 0.67 -22.58
CA LEU A 326 15.48 1.15 -23.56
C LEU A 326 16.14 1.72 -24.82
#